data_AF-A0A2C9L730-F1
#
_entry.id   AF-A0A2C9L730-F1
#
_cell.length_a   1.000
_cell.length_b   1.000
_cell.length_c   1.000
_cell.angle_alpha   90.00
_cell.angle_beta   90.00
_cell.angle_gamma   90.00
#
_symmetry.space_group_name_H-M   'P 1'
#
loop_
_entity.id
_entity.type
_entity.pdbx_description
1 polymer ?
#
loop_
_entity_poly.entity_id
_entity_poly.type
_entity_poly.pdbx_seq_one_letter_code
_entity_poly.pdbx_strand_id
1 'polypeptide(L)'
;MYWDWASFQEEIEFDRGNQSVLHKFPASVGREVACHVVKYIAQSLSIASGTDEPSNLQDEKDVNWTMEVLCFGLGLPLTEHEAINNCVKVYVEWLSALVSPKPCVPRPIIEDPNPFAQVMLHHLLNLFKPRPDSSTDLVNKQAVLCHRVLRAIESVAKESAMLTRETWEVLLKFLLAANDSLLSPPTEKDIIGLSNGKMLFIGASVNNLMLHFFTLTIYIYIYLFNSLNEYNGMESNPEGRAFYTVALHFFV
;
A
#
# COMPACT_ATOMS: atom_id res chain seq x y z
N MET A 1 -25.28 4.38 7.04
CA MET A 1 -24.41 5.47 6.54
C MET A 1 -23.01 5.41 7.14
N TYR A 2 -22.75 5.72 8.41
CA TYR A 2 -21.44 5.36 9.03
C TYR A 2 -21.31 3.85 9.32
N TRP A 3 -22.44 3.16 9.47
CA TRP A 3 -22.50 1.72 9.72
C TRP A 3 -21.99 0.86 8.56
N ASP A 4 -22.25 1.29 7.32
CA ASP A 4 -21.83 0.52 6.12
C ASP A 4 -20.32 0.68 5.85
N TRP A 5 -19.73 1.80 6.27
CA TRP A 5 -18.28 1.99 6.26
C TRP A 5 -17.58 1.24 7.38
N ALA A 6 -18.17 1.20 8.58
CA ALA A 6 -17.69 0.37 9.67
C ALA A 6 -17.67 -1.12 9.29
N SER A 7 -18.64 -1.59 8.49
CA SER A 7 -18.62 -2.97 7.97
C SER A 7 -17.52 -3.23 6.93
N PHE A 8 -17.14 -2.24 6.11
CA PHE A 8 -15.99 -2.35 5.21
C PHE A 8 -14.66 -2.34 5.97
N GLN A 9 -14.59 -1.61 7.09
CA GLN A 9 -13.41 -1.58 7.96
C GLN A 9 -13.15 -2.95 8.58
N GLU A 10 -14.19 -3.65 9.05
CA GLU A 10 -14.06 -5.04 9.49
C GLU A 10 -13.61 -5.97 8.35
N GLU A 11 -14.11 -5.81 7.14
CA GLU A 11 -13.69 -6.63 5.99
C GLU A 11 -12.23 -6.37 5.57
N ILE A 12 -11.74 -5.12 5.68
CA ILE A 12 -10.36 -4.72 5.40
C ILE A 12 -9.42 -5.10 6.56
N GLU A 13 -9.86 -5.03 7.81
CA GLU A 13 -9.09 -5.43 9.00
C GLU A 13 -9.00 -6.97 9.15
N PHE A 14 -10.05 -7.70 8.76
CA PHE A 14 -10.13 -9.16 8.80
C PHE A 14 -9.63 -9.83 7.51
N ASP A 15 -9.25 -9.04 6.50
CA ASP A 15 -8.62 -9.56 5.30
C ASP A 15 -7.26 -10.21 5.66
N ARG A 16 -7.27 -11.55 5.60
CA ARG A 16 -6.07 -12.37 5.82
C ARG A 16 -5.05 -12.19 4.69
N GLY A 17 -5.38 -11.46 3.62
CA GLY A 17 -4.44 -11.05 2.59
C GLY A 17 -3.22 -10.30 3.14
N ASN A 18 -3.33 -9.72 4.34
CA ASN A 18 -2.22 -9.03 5.02
C ASN A 18 -1.41 -9.92 5.98
N GLN A 19 -1.70 -11.22 6.05
CA GLN A 19 -1.07 -12.16 6.98
C GLN A 19 -0.23 -13.21 6.25
N SER A 20 1.09 -13.07 6.40
CA SER A 20 2.05 -14.05 5.91
C SER A 20 2.03 -15.36 6.71
N VAL A 21 2.31 -16.49 6.04
CA VAL A 21 2.60 -17.80 6.67
C VAL A 21 3.72 -17.72 7.71
N LEU A 22 4.64 -16.75 7.59
CA LEU A 22 5.72 -16.54 8.56
C LEU A 22 5.22 -16.21 9.97
N HIS A 23 3.98 -15.72 10.12
CA HIS A 23 3.35 -15.52 11.44
C HIS A 23 3.03 -16.83 12.17
N LYS A 24 3.05 -17.98 11.48
CA LYS A 24 2.86 -19.31 12.10
C LYS A 24 4.13 -19.84 12.77
N PHE A 25 5.27 -19.18 12.56
CA PHE A 25 6.55 -19.54 13.15
C PHE A 25 6.88 -18.61 14.32
N PRO A 26 7.83 -18.97 15.21
CA PRO A 26 8.33 -18.06 16.22
C PRO A 26 8.79 -16.74 15.59
N ALA A 27 8.48 -15.60 16.23
CA ALA A 27 8.74 -14.27 15.67
C ALA A 27 10.21 -14.04 15.29
N SER A 28 11.15 -14.62 16.03
CA SER A 28 12.58 -14.56 15.71
C SER A 28 12.91 -15.21 14.37
N VAL A 29 12.31 -16.37 14.09
CA VAL A 29 12.53 -17.13 12.84
C VAL A 29 11.95 -16.38 11.66
N GLY A 30 10.69 -15.94 11.75
CA GLY A 30 10.05 -15.16 10.68
C GLY A 30 10.82 -13.88 10.35
N ARG A 31 11.30 -13.18 11.39
CA ARG A 31 12.13 -11.97 11.24
C ARG A 31 13.43 -12.28 10.50
N GLU A 32 14.18 -13.30 10.92
CA GLU A 32 15.45 -13.65 10.28
C GLU A 32 15.26 -14.05 8.81
N VAL A 33 14.25 -14.85 8.50
CA VAL A 33 13.93 -15.21 7.11
C VAL A 33 13.63 -13.96 6.29
N ALA A 34 12.76 -13.07 6.78
CA ALA A 34 12.41 -11.84 6.08
C ALA A 34 13.63 -10.92 5.88
N CYS A 35 14.41 -10.66 6.92
CA CYS A 35 15.56 -9.76 6.82
C CYS A 35 16.60 -10.24 5.80
N HIS A 36 16.91 -11.56 5.75
CA HIS A 36 17.93 -12.08 4.84
C HIS A 36 17.43 -12.17 3.39
N VAL A 37 16.23 -12.70 3.17
CA VAL A 37 15.67 -12.89 1.82
C VAL A 37 15.42 -11.54 1.15
N VAL A 38 14.78 -10.61 1.85
CA VAL A 38 14.45 -9.30 1.28
C VAL A 38 15.73 -8.50 1.02
N LYS A 39 16.76 -8.63 1.87
CA LYS A 39 18.07 -8.01 1.62
C LYS A 39 18.71 -8.53 0.35
N TYR A 40 18.70 -9.85 0.13
CA TYR A 40 19.24 -10.46 -1.08
C TYR A 40 18.51 -9.95 -2.35
N ILE A 41 17.18 -9.95 -2.34
CA ILE A 41 16.39 -9.48 -3.49
C ILE A 41 16.62 -7.98 -3.73
N ALA A 42 16.62 -7.15 -2.68
CA ALA A 42 16.84 -5.72 -2.86
C ALA A 42 18.26 -5.39 -3.36
N GLN A 43 19.26 -6.23 -3.08
CA GLN A 43 20.59 -6.11 -3.67
C GLN A 43 20.57 -6.42 -5.17
N SER A 44 19.80 -7.41 -5.63
CA SER A 44 19.64 -7.67 -7.07
C SER A 44 18.89 -6.57 -7.81
N LEU A 45 18.09 -5.75 -7.11
CA LEU A 45 17.43 -4.56 -7.68
C LEU A 45 18.30 -3.29 -7.66
N SER A 46 19.35 -3.25 -6.84
CA SER A 46 20.10 -2.02 -6.59
C SER A 46 21.11 -1.75 -7.71
N ILE A 47 20.88 -0.63 -8.40
CA ILE A 47 21.60 0.03 -9.51
C ILE A 47 23.13 0.21 -9.29
N ALA A 48 23.70 -0.19 -8.15
CA ALA A 48 25.14 -0.08 -7.86
C ALA A 48 26.03 -0.84 -8.86
N SER A 49 25.47 -1.78 -9.63
CA SER A 49 26.18 -2.57 -10.65
C SER A 49 26.01 -2.07 -12.08
N GLY A 50 25.16 -1.06 -12.34
CA GLY A 50 24.95 -0.53 -13.70
C GLY A 50 24.33 -1.51 -14.72
N THR A 51 23.87 -2.68 -14.28
CA THR A 51 23.15 -3.66 -15.09
C THR A 51 21.82 -3.98 -14.42
N ASP A 52 20.71 -3.78 -15.14
CA ASP A 52 19.40 -4.31 -14.73
C ASP A 52 19.45 -5.83 -14.91
N GLU A 53 20.02 -6.52 -13.92
CA GLU A 53 20.11 -7.99 -13.92
C GLU A 53 18.68 -8.58 -13.93
N PRO A 54 18.44 -9.61 -14.76
CA PRO A 54 17.13 -10.26 -14.81
C PRO A 54 16.80 -10.91 -13.47
N SER A 55 15.51 -10.90 -13.11
CA SER A 55 15.04 -11.58 -11.91
C SER A 55 15.36 -13.08 -11.94
N ASN A 56 15.85 -13.64 -10.83
CA ASN A 56 16.00 -15.08 -10.65
C ASN A 56 14.68 -15.79 -10.31
N LEU A 57 13.60 -15.05 -10.03
CA LEU A 57 12.27 -15.60 -9.76
C LEU A 57 11.56 -15.85 -11.11
N GLN A 58 11.54 -17.10 -11.55
CA GLN A 58 11.09 -17.48 -12.89
C GLN A 58 9.65 -17.99 -12.89
N ASP A 59 9.21 -18.63 -11.81
CA ASP A 59 7.89 -19.24 -11.71
C ASP A 59 6.98 -18.52 -10.70
N GLU A 60 5.67 -18.66 -10.89
CA GLU A 60 4.65 -18.07 -10.00
C GLU A 60 4.84 -18.52 -8.54
N LYS A 61 5.25 -19.78 -8.32
CA LYS A 61 5.52 -20.30 -6.98
C LYS A 61 6.62 -19.52 -6.26
N ASP A 62 7.68 -19.13 -6.97
CA ASP A 62 8.80 -18.38 -6.42
C ASP A 62 8.36 -16.97 -6.02
N VAL A 63 7.56 -16.35 -6.89
CA VAL A 63 6.96 -15.03 -6.65
C VAL A 63 6.03 -15.09 -5.45
N ASN A 64 5.09 -16.03 -5.41
CA ASN A 64 4.12 -16.16 -4.31
C ASN A 64 4.81 -16.40 -2.96
N TRP A 65 5.79 -17.31 -2.89
CA TRP A 65 6.56 -17.50 -1.66
C TRP A 65 7.32 -16.23 -1.25
N THR A 66 7.89 -15.51 -2.22
CA THR A 66 8.59 -14.25 -1.95
C THR A 66 7.64 -13.17 -1.44
N MET A 67 6.42 -13.10 -1.98
CA MET A 67 5.39 -12.16 -1.54
C MET A 67 4.94 -12.42 -0.09
N GLU A 68 4.89 -13.67 0.34
CA GLU A 68 4.69 -14.02 1.75
C GLU A 68 5.78 -13.44 2.65
N VAL A 69 7.03 -13.52 2.22
CA VAL A 69 8.18 -12.98 2.96
C VAL A 69 8.13 -11.46 3.02
N LEU A 70 7.83 -10.80 1.90
CA LEU A 70 7.68 -9.35 1.79
C LEU A 70 6.51 -8.83 2.63
N CYS A 71 5.37 -9.54 2.63
CA CYS A 71 4.21 -9.24 3.47
C CYS A 71 4.58 -9.23 4.96
N PHE A 72 5.29 -10.26 5.42
CA PHE A 72 5.79 -10.32 6.80
C PHE A 72 6.79 -9.19 7.08
N GLY A 73 7.71 -8.95 6.16
CA GLY A 73 8.73 -7.91 6.26
C GLY A 73 8.16 -6.51 6.45
N LEU A 74 7.07 -6.17 5.75
CA LEU A 74 6.33 -4.91 5.93
C LEU A 74 5.65 -4.80 7.30
N GLY A 75 5.36 -5.92 7.95
CA GLY A 75 4.80 -6.02 9.29
C GLY A 75 5.82 -5.90 10.44
N LEU A 76 7.13 -5.95 10.15
CA LEU A 76 8.17 -5.92 11.18
C LEU A 76 8.21 -4.63 12.01
N PRO A 77 8.67 -4.67 13.29
CA PRO A 77 8.87 -3.47 14.11
C PRO A 77 9.77 -2.44 13.41
N LEU A 78 9.58 -1.14 13.68
CA LEU A 78 10.36 -0.08 13.00
C LEU A 78 11.86 -0.12 13.29
N THR A 79 12.30 -0.88 14.30
CA THR A 79 13.71 -1.18 14.53
C THR A 79 14.35 -1.90 13.34
N GLU A 80 13.58 -2.68 12.58
CA GLU A 80 13.98 -3.38 11.36
C GLU A 80 13.80 -2.52 10.10
N HIS A 81 14.10 -1.22 10.21
CA HIS A 81 13.86 -0.24 9.13
C HIS A 81 14.48 -0.66 7.78
N GLU A 82 15.68 -1.26 7.78
CA GLU A 82 16.34 -1.70 6.55
C GLU A 82 15.51 -2.76 5.82
N ALA A 83 14.97 -3.75 6.53
CA ALA A 83 14.14 -4.80 5.96
C ALA A 83 12.83 -4.22 5.38
N ILE A 84 12.17 -3.32 6.12
CA ILE A 84 10.93 -2.66 5.65
C ILE A 84 11.21 -1.82 4.39
N ASN A 85 12.29 -1.04 4.38
CA ASN A 85 12.71 -0.24 3.23
C ASN A 85 13.00 -1.13 2.01
N ASN A 86 13.66 -2.26 2.21
CA ASN A 86 13.93 -3.21 1.13
C ASN A 86 12.63 -3.85 0.61
N CYS A 87 11.65 -4.16 1.47
CA CYS A 87 10.34 -4.65 1.01
C CYS A 87 9.64 -3.60 0.12
N VAL A 88 9.62 -2.34 0.56
CA VAL A 88 9.05 -1.23 -0.19
C VAL A 88 9.76 -1.04 -1.54
N LYS A 89 11.10 -1.12 -1.57
CA LYS A 89 11.86 -1.07 -2.82
C LYS A 89 11.41 -2.16 -3.79
N VAL A 90 11.30 -3.40 -3.33
CA VAL A 90 10.92 -4.54 -4.16
C VAL A 90 9.53 -4.36 -4.76
N TYR A 91 8.52 -4.03 -3.94
CA TYR A 91 7.17 -3.82 -4.46
C TYR A 91 7.02 -2.61 -5.36
N VAL A 92 7.68 -1.49 -5.05
CA VAL A 92 7.68 -0.32 -5.95
C VAL A 92 8.29 -0.67 -7.31
N GLU A 93 9.35 -1.49 -7.33
CA GLU A 93 9.97 -1.94 -8.56
C GLU A 93 9.06 -2.90 -9.34
N TRP A 94 8.44 -3.87 -8.67
CA TRP A 94 7.54 -4.83 -9.32
C TRP A 94 6.25 -4.20 -9.85
N LEU A 95 5.73 -3.17 -9.17
CA LEU A 95 4.59 -2.38 -9.66
C LEU A 95 4.91 -1.65 -10.98
N SER A 96 6.19 -1.48 -11.35
CA SER A 96 6.54 -0.92 -12.65
C SER A 96 6.03 -1.77 -13.81
N ALA A 97 5.73 -3.06 -13.60
CA ALA A 97 5.12 -3.93 -14.60
C ALA A 97 3.81 -3.38 -15.19
N LEU A 98 3.06 -2.61 -14.41
CA LEU A 98 1.81 -2.00 -14.84
C LEU A 98 2.01 -0.77 -15.75
N VAL A 99 3.21 -0.21 -15.82
CA VAL A 99 3.51 1.01 -16.59
C VAL A 99 4.55 0.71 -17.66
N SER A 100 5.74 0.31 -17.22
CA SER A 100 6.87 -0.06 -18.06
C SER A 100 7.70 -1.11 -17.30
N PRO A 101 7.56 -2.41 -17.63
CA PRO A 101 8.25 -3.48 -16.93
C PRO A 101 9.76 -3.34 -17.10
N LYS A 102 10.49 -3.49 -16.00
CA LYS A 102 11.95 -3.49 -15.99
C LYS A 102 12.49 -4.92 -16.00
N PRO A 103 13.72 -5.17 -16.47
CA PRO A 103 14.30 -6.51 -16.53
C PRO A 103 14.37 -7.23 -15.17
N CYS A 104 14.50 -6.46 -14.08
CA CYS A 104 14.56 -6.96 -12.71
C CYS A 104 13.20 -7.42 -12.15
N VAL A 105 12.10 -7.18 -12.86
CA VAL A 105 10.77 -7.65 -12.48
C VAL A 105 10.63 -9.14 -12.85
N PRO A 106 10.17 -10.01 -11.92
CA PRO A 106 9.89 -11.41 -12.20
C PRO A 106 8.97 -11.63 -13.40
N ARG A 107 9.30 -12.63 -14.22
CA ARG A 107 8.55 -12.98 -15.43
C ARG A 107 7.04 -13.19 -15.20
N PRO A 108 6.58 -13.90 -14.15
CA PRO A 108 5.15 -14.08 -13.90
C PRO A 108 4.40 -12.75 -13.70
N ILE A 109 5.06 -11.76 -13.08
CA ILE A 109 4.48 -10.43 -12.86
C ILE A 109 4.42 -9.63 -14.16
N ILE A 110 5.40 -9.80 -15.06
CA ILE A 110 5.36 -9.16 -16.39
C ILE A 110 4.25 -9.76 -17.25
N GLU A 111 4.06 -11.08 -17.19
CA GLU A 111 3.06 -11.79 -18.01
C GLU A 111 1.62 -11.50 -17.58
N ASP A 112 1.34 -11.42 -16.28
CA ASP A 112 0.02 -11.07 -15.74
C ASP A 112 0.11 -10.15 -14.50
N PRO A 113 0.31 -8.84 -14.67
CA PRO A 113 0.65 -7.93 -13.57
C PRO A 113 -0.51 -7.63 -12.61
N ASN A 114 -1.76 -7.71 -13.06
CA ASN A 114 -2.92 -7.23 -12.30
C ASN A 114 -3.17 -8.02 -11.00
N PRO A 115 -3.23 -9.37 -11.01
CA PRO A 115 -3.43 -10.14 -9.79
C PRO A 115 -2.31 -9.94 -8.76
N PHE A 116 -1.05 -9.90 -9.20
CA PHE A 116 0.06 -9.65 -8.28
C PHE A 116 0.00 -8.23 -7.71
N ALA A 117 -0.31 -7.23 -8.52
CA ALA A 117 -0.44 -5.85 -8.05
C ALA A 117 -1.54 -5.70 -6.99
N GLN A 118 -2.68 -6.39 -7.15
CA GLN A 118 -3.73 -6.42 -6.14
C GLN A 118 -3.18 -6.93 -4.80
N VAL A 119 -2.44 -8.04 -4.80
CA VAL A 119 -1.84 -8.58 -3.57
C VAL A 119 -0.77 -7.66 -3.00
N MET A 120 0.08 -7.04 -3.83
CA MET A 120 1.09 -6.06 -3.39
C MET A 120 0.44 -4.86 -2.67
N LEU A 121 -0.66 -4.34 -3.22
CA LEU A 121 -1.40 -3.22 -2.63
C LEU A 121 -1.94 -3.57 -1.25
N HIS A 122 -2.53 -4.75 -1.08
CA HIS A 122 -2.96 -5.23 0.24
C HIS A 122 -1.75 -5.28 1.20
N HIS A 123 -0.67 -5.96 0.82
CA HIS A 123 0.53 -6.06 1.66
C HIS A 123 1.11 -4.69 2.08
N LEU A 124 1.10 -3.71 1.18
CA LEU A 124 1.60 -2.36 1.44
C LEU A 124 0.79 -1.61 2.51
N LEU A 125 -0.46 -1.99 2.79
CA LEU A 125 -1.24 -1.42 3.90
C LEU A 125 -0.60 -1.69 5.27
N ASN A 126 0.19 -2.77 5.41
CA ASN A 126 0.93 -3.03 6.65
C ASN A 126 1.91 -1.89 7.00
N LEU A 127 2.35 -1.10 6.02
CA LEU A 127 3.21 0.05 6.23
C LEU A 127 2.48 1.23 6.90
N PHE A 128 1.17 1.34 6.75
CA PHE A 128 0.36 2.45 7.27
C PHE A 128 -0.16 2.19 8.70
N LYS A 129 0.04 0.97 9.22
CA LYS A 129 -0.35 0.62 10.59
C LYS A 129 0.49 1.39 11.64
N PRO A 130 -0.14 2.06 12.63
CA PRO A 130 0.56 2.71 13.71
C PRO A 130 1.40 1.72 14.54
N ARG A 131 2.58 2.16 15.00
CA ARG A 131 3.48 1.36 15.85
C ARG A 131 3.81 2.14 17.13
N PRO A 132 2.98 2.03 18.18
CA PRO A 132 2.97 2.96 19.33
C PRO A 132 4.28 3.00 20.11
N ASP A 133 5.04 1.91 20.10
CA ASP A 133 6.29 1.77 20.88
C ASP A 133 7.53 2.35 20.17
N SER A 134 7.35 3.13 19.11
CA SER A 134 8.44 3.65 18.28
C SER A 134 8.90 5.06 18.69
N SER A 135 10.20 5.33 18.52
CA SER A 135 10.75 6.68 18.66
C SER A 135 10.31 7.58 17.51
N THR A 136 10.29 8.90 17.73
CA THR A 136 9.90 9.89 16.71
C THR A 136 10.72 9.75 15.42
N ASP A 137 12.01 9.45 15.53
CA ASP A 137 12.88 9.25 14.36
C ASP A 137 12.49 8.04 13.51
N LEU A 138 12.08 6.94 14.17
CA LEU A 138 11.62 5.73 13.48
C LEU A 138 10.27 5.97 12.78
N VAL A 139 9.38 6.72 13.43
CA VAL A 139 8.10 7.14 12.86
C VAL A 139 8.31 8.05 11.63
N ASN A 140 9.25 8.99 11.69
CA ASN A 140 9.61 9.83 10.54
C ASN A 140 10.17 9.00 9.38
N LYS A 141 10.99 7.99 9.66
CA LYS A 141 11.49 7.05 8.65
C LYS A 141 10.36 6.24 8.00
N GLN A 142 9.37 5.80 8.77
CA GLN A 142 8.18 5.14 8.23
C GLN A 142 7.41 6.08 7.30
N ALA A 143 7.21 7.35 7.69
CA ALA A 143 6.53 8.34 6.86
C ALA A 143 7.18 8.53 5.48
N VAL A 144 8.52 8.55 5.42
CA VAL A 144 9.26 8.61 4.15
C VAL A 144 8.96 7.40 3.26
N LEU A 145 8.84 6.21 3.85
CA LEU A 145 8.47 5.00 3.12
C LEU A 145 7.02 5.06 2.63
N CYS A 146 6.07 5.49 3.47
CA CYS A 146 4.67 5.69 3.07
C CYS A 146 4.56 6.65 1.89
N HIS A 147 5.27 7.78 1.96
CA HIS A 147 5.31 8.76 0.88
C HIS A 147 5.83 8.14 -0.43
N ARG A 148 6.90 7.34 -0.36
CA ARG A 148 7.44 6.65 -1.54
C ARG A 148 6.42 5.71 -2.19
N VAL A 149 5.71 4.93 -1.37
CA VAL A 149 4.66 4.01 -1.85
C VAL A 149 3.54 4.79 -2.52
N LEU A 150 3.03 5.84 -1.87
CA LEU A 150 1.97 6.68 -2.44
C LEU A 150 2.38 7.28 -3.78
N ARG A 151 3.60 7.79 -3.91
CA ARG A 151 4.13 8.32 -5.18
C ARG A 151 4.22 7.28 -6.29
N ALA A 152 4.63 6.05 -5.97
CA ALA A 152 4.68 4.97 -6.94
C ALA A 152 3.26 4.61 -7.42
N ILE A 153 2.30 4.52 -6.50
CA ILE A 153 0.90 4.23 -6.82
C ILE A 153 0.26 5.36 -7.62
N GLU A 154 0.58 6.61 -7.33
CA GLU A 154 0.16 7.77 -8.15
C GLU A 154 0.65 7.66 -9.59
N SER A 155 1.93 7.29 -9.80
CA SER A 155 2.48 7.08 -11.14
C SER A 155 1.77 5.93 -11.86
N VAL A 156 1.57 4.79 -11.19
CA VAL A 156 0.81 3.66 -11.74
C VAL A 156 -0.61 4.06 -12.13
N ALA A 157 -1.32 4.78 -11.27
CA ALA A 157 -2.69 5.23 -11.54
C ALA A 157 -2.78 6.22 -12.71
N LYS A 158 -1.76 7.07 -12.91
CA LYS A 158 -1.73 8.07 -13.99
C LYS A 158 -1.28 7.50 -15.33
N GLU A 159 -0.32 6.58 -15.31
CA GLU A 159 0.43 6.19 -16.50
C GLU A 159 0.03 4.79 -17.00
N SER A 160 -0.55 3.93 -16.16
CA SER A 160 -0.94 2.59 -16.58
C SER A 160 -2.16 2.59 -17.49
N ALA A 161 -2.03 1.93 -18.65
CA ALA A 161 -3.12 1.69 -19.58
C ALA A 161 -3.73 0.28 -19.48
N MET A 162 -3.24 -0.54 -18.54
CA MET A 162 -3.57 -1.98 -18.46
C MET A 162 -4.21 -2.40 -17.13
N LEU A 163 -4.54 -1.44 -16.26
CA LEU A 163 -5.24 -1.71 -15.02
C LEU A 163 -6.64 -2.26 -15.29
N THR A 164 -6.90 -3.48 -14.83
CA THR A 164 -8.25 -4.06 -14.84
C THR A 164 -9.15 -3.36 -13.84
N ARG A 165 -10.47 -3.49 -14.00
CA ARG A 165 -11.47 -2.90 -13.09
C ARG A 165 -11.22 -3.35 -11.64
N GLU A 166 -10.96 -4.64 -11.43
CA GLU A 166 -10.74 -5.24 -10.13
C GLU A 166 -9.49 -4.63 -9.46
N THR A 167 -8.41 -4.41 -10.22
CA THR A 167 -7.20 -3.75 -9.72
C THR A 167 -7.44 -2.29 -9.37
N TRP A 168 -8.25 -1.57 -10.15
CA TRP A 168 -8.67 -0.22 -9.81
C TRP A 168 -9.44 -0.16 -8.50
N GLU A 169 -10.39 -1.08 -8.29
CA GLU A 169 -11.15 -1.18 -7.04
C GLU A 169 -10.22 -1.44 -5.84
N VAL A 170 -9.23 -2.34 -5.99
CA VAL A 170 -8.23 -2.60 -4.95
C VAL A 170 -7.34 -1.38 -4.68
N LEU A 171 -6.90 -0.66 -5.72
CA LEU A 171 -6.11 0.56 -5.59
C LEU A 171 -6.89 1.66 -4.84
N LEU A 172 -8.17 1.83 -5.15
CA LEU A 172 -9.04 2.79 -4.45
C LEU A 172 -9.23 2.40 -2.97
N LYS A 173 -9.47 1.11 -2.69
CA LYS A 173 -9.54 0.59 -1.32
C LYS A 173 -8.23 0.84 -0.56
N PHE A 174 -7.09 0.63 -1.21
CA PHE A 174 -5.77 0.94 -0.65
C PHE A 174 -5.65 2.41 -0.26
N LEU A 175 -6.00 3.34 -1.17
CA LEU A 175 -5.91 4.79 -0.91
C LEU A 175 -6.82 5.21 0.24
N LEU A 176 -8.04 4.67 0.29
CA LEU A 176 -9.00 4.93 1.36
C LEU A 176 -8.48 4.42 2.71
N ALA A 177 -7.99 3.19 2.78
CA ALA A 177 -7.46 2.61 4.01
C ALA A 177 -6.17 3.32 4.49
N ALA A 178 -5.30 3.71 3.55
CA ALA A 178 -4.11 4.53 3.86
C ALA A 178 -4.51 5.90 4.41
N ASN A 179 -5.53 6.55 3.83
CA ASN A 179 -6.05 7.83 4.31
C ASN A 179 -6.69 7.71 5.70
N ASP A 180 -7.52 6.69 5.92
CA ASP A 180 -8.15 6.42 7.22
C ASP A 180 -7.09 6.21 8.30
N SER A 181 -6.07 5.41 8.00
CA SER A 181 -4.91 5.25 8.88
C SER A 181 -4.28 6.62 9.17
N LEU A 182 -3.85 7.37 8.16
CA LEU A 182 -3.12 8.64 8.31
C LEU A 182 -3.91 9.76 8.99
N LEU A 183 -5.25 9.77 8.84
CA LEU A 183 -6.14 10.79 9.39
C LEU A 183 -6.82 10.38 10.69
N SER A 184 -6.70 9.12 11.12
CA SER A 184 -7.32 8.64 12.34
C SER A 184 -6.95 9.54 13.54
N PRO A 185 -7.93 9.95 14.36
CA PRO A 185 -7.65 10.75 15.55
C PRO A 185 -6.71 9.95 16.47
N PRO A 186 -5.80 10.63 17.20
CA PRO A 186 -4.93 9.96 18.16
C PRO A 186 -5.84 9.26 19.16
N THR A 187 -5.85 7.93 19.16
CA THR A 187 -6.76 7.18 20.02
C THR A 187 -6.38 7.48 21.47
N GLU A 188 -7.19 8.27 22.16
CA GLU A 188 -7.04 8.57 23.58
C GLU A 188 -7.10 7.25 24.38
N LYS A 189 -5.96 6.83 24.92
CA LYS A 189 -5.91 6.22 26.25
C LYS A 189 -4.86 6.94 27.07
N ASP A 190 -5.26 8.12 27.54
CA ASP A 190 -4.68 8.79 28.70
C ASP A 190 -4.94 7.96 29.95
N ILE A 191 -3.93 7.26 30.47
CA ILE A 191 -3.58 7.31 31.90
C ILE A 191 -2.06 7.10 31.96
N ILE A 192 -1.34 8.08 32.52
CA ILE A 192 0.13 8.13 32.71
C ILE A 192 0.95 8.69 31.52
N GLY A 193 0.82 9.99 31.27
CA GLY A 193 1.98 10.89 31.19
C GLY A 193 3.01 10.75 30.07
N LEU A 194 2.73 10.12 28.93
CA LEU A 194 3.57 10.17 27.73
C LEU A 194 2.71 10.42 26.50
N SER A 195 2.70 11.67 26.04
CA SER A 195 2.01 12.13 24.83
C SER A 195 2.39 11.28 23.61
N ASN A 196 1.47 10.46 23.10
CA ASN A 196 1.67 9.62 21.92
C ASN A 196 0.74 10.01 20.75
N GLY A 197 0.61 11.31 20.48
CA GLY A 197 0.03 11.86 19.24
C GLY A 197 0.96 11.78 18.03
N LYS A 198 1.71 10.68 17.87
CA LYS A 198 2.86 10.62 16.92
C LYS A 198 2.45 10.45 15.46
N MET A 199 1.27 9.90 15.17
CA MET A 199 0.79 9.79 13.79
C MET A 199 0.21 11.11 13.24
N LEU A 200 -0.24 12.00 14.13
CA LEU A 200 -0.62 13.39 13.81
C LEU A 200 0.56 14.22 13.28
N PHE A 201 1.79 13.92 13.72
CA PHE A 201 3.00 14.55 13.14
C PHE A 201 3.31 14.03 11.73
N ILE A 202 2.97 12.78 11.41
CA ILE A 202 2.98 12.30 10.02
C ILE A 202 1.92 13.06 9.21
N GLY A 203 0.68 13.16 9.71
CA GLY A 203 -0.37 13.96 9.08
C GLY A 203 0.09 15.39 8.75
N ALA A 204 0.71 16.08 9.72
CA ALA A 204 1.23 17.44 9.54
C ALA A 204 2.32 17.57 8.46
N SER A 205 3.24 16.60 8.35
CA SER A 205 4.30 16.60 7.34
C SER A 205 3.84 16.10 5.97
N VAL A 206 2.75 15.32 5.92
CA VAL A 206 2.16 14.75 4.69
C VAL A 206 1.00 15.63 4.17
N ASN A 207 0.52 16.61 4.93
CA ASN A 207 -0.65 17.45 4.62
C ASN A 207 -0.70 18.07 3.21
N ASN A 208 0.40 18.64 2.71
CA ASN A 208 0.40 19.22 1.35
C ASN A 208 0.27 18.14 0.26
N LEU A 209 0.78 16.94 0.52
CA LEU A 209 0.68 15.83 -0.40
C LEU A 209 -0.67 15.12 -0.25
N MET A 210 -1.19 14.96 0.98
CA MET A 210 -2.53 14.44 1.25
C MET A 210 -3.58 15.27 0.53
N LEU A 211 -3.53 16.61 0.62
CA LEU A 211 -4.42 17.47 -0.17
C LEU A 211 -4.32 17.21 -1.68
N HIS A 212 -3.11 17.01 -2.20
CA HIS A 212 -2.88 16.69 -3.60
C HIS A 212 -3.41 15.29 -3.97
N PHE A 213 -3.20 14.28 -3.11
CA PHE A 213 -3.67 12.90 -3.26
C PHE A 213 -5.18 12.77 -3.09
N PHE A 214 -5.80 13.54 -2.19
CA PHE A 214 -7.25 13.64 -2.06
C PHE A 214 -7.86 14.29 -3.29
N THR A 215 -7.26 15.38 -3.77
CA THR A 215 -7.66 16.01 -5.03
C THR A 215 -7.50 15.05 -6.20
N LEU A 216 -6.43 14.26 -6.23
CA LEU A 216 -6.18 13.27 -7.27
C LEU A 216 -7.12 12.06 -7.19
N THR A 217 -7.42 11.57 -5.98
CA THR A 217 -8.36 10.48 -5.74
C THR A 217 -9.75 10.91 -6.18
N ILE A 218 -10.14 12.15 -5.85
CA ILE A 218 -11.41 12.76 -6.31
C ILE A 218 -11.39 12.96 -7.83
N TYR A 219 -10.29 13.45 -8.42
CA TYR A 219 -10.20 13.68 -9.86
C TYR A 219 -10.22 12.37 -10.65
N ILE A 220 -9.50 11.34 -10.20
CA ILE A 220 -9.51 9.99 -10.77
C ILE A 220 -10.89 9.36 -10.61
N TYR A 221 -11.53 9.52 -9.45
CA TYR A 221 -12.90 9.03 -9.23
C TYR A 221 -13.91 9.73 -10.15
N ILE A 222 -13.82 11.05 -10.30
CA ILE A 222 -14.66 11.83 -11.22
C ILE A 222 -14.40 11.43 -12.67
N TYR A 223 -13.14 11.25 -13.06
CA TYR A 223 -12.77 10.84 -14.42
C TYR A 223 -13.27 9.43 -14.75
N LEU A 224 -13.08 8.47 -13.84
CA LEU A 224 -13.58 7.10 -13.97
C LEU A 224 -15.12 7.07 -13.96
N PHE A 225 -15.77 7.83 -13.07
CA PHE A 225 -17.23 7.93 -13.03
C PHE A 225 -17.81 8.53 -14.30
N ASN A 226 -17.19 9.59 -14.85
CA ASN A 226 -17.61 10.20 -16.11
C ASN A 226 -17.35 9.28 -17.30
N SER A 227 -16.20 8.59 -17.34
CA SER A 227 -15.87 7.62 -18.40
C SER A 227 -16.76 6.38 -18.35
N LEU A 228 -17.19 5.94 -17.15
CA LEU A 228 -18.16 4.86 -16.95
C LEU A 228 -19.60 5.30 -17.32
N ASN A 229 -19.99 6.54 -17.03
CA ASN A 229 -21.30 7.09 -17.41
C ASN A 229 -21.44 7.34 -18.92
N GLU A 230 -20.36 7.66 -19.62
CA GLU A 230 -20.37 7.73 -21.09
C GLU A 230 -20.54 6.35 -21.75
N TYR A 231 -20.20 5.25 -21.05
CA TYR A 231 -20.29 3.88 -21.57
C TYR A 231 -21.53 3.10 -21.15
N ASN A 232 -22.21 3.46 -20.06
CA ASN A 232 -23.44 2.80 -19.64
C ASN A 232 -24.45 3.78 -19.08
N GLY A 233 -25.57 3.95 -19.79
CA GLY A 233 -26.78 4.53 -19.24
C GLY A 233 -27.35 3.64 -18.12
N MET A 234 -26.91 3.84 -16.88
CA MET A 234 -27.59 3.33 -15.69
C MET A 234 -27.63 4.39 -14.60
N GLU A 235 -28.72 5.13 -14.60
CA GLU A 235 -29.16 6.13 -13.62
C GLU A 235 -29.52 5.53 -12.24
N SER A 236 -29.10 4.29 -11.94
CA SER A 236 -29.71 3.44 -10.91
C SER A 236 -28.74 2.79 -9.91
N ASN A 237 -27.50 3.28 -9.75
CA ASN A 237 -26.61 2.79 -8.68
C ASN A 237 -26.62 3.75 -7.45
N PRO A 238 -27.35 3.40 -6.37
CA PRO A 238 -27.46 4.24 -5.16
C PRO A 238 -26.16 4.27 -4.32
N GLU A 239 -25.29 3.27 -4.44
CA GLU A 239 -24.03 3.22 -3.66
C GLU A 239 -23.03 4.25 -4.17
N GLY A 240 -22.90 4.42 -5.49
CA GLY A 240 -22.05 5.45 -6.09
C GLY A 240 -22.46 6.88 -5.70
N ARG A 241 -23.76 7.13 -5.47
CA ARG A 241 -24.27 8.41 -4.97
C ARG A 241 -23.89 8.65 -3.51
N ALA A 242 -23.94 7.63 -2.66
CA ALA A 242 -23.58 7.76 -1.24
C ALA A 242 -22.12 8.17 -1.07
N PHE A 243 -21.20 7.57 -1.85
CA PHE A 243 -19.78 7.95 -1.84
C PHE A 243 -19.55 9.37 -2.39
N TYR A 244 -20.27 9.79 -3.42
CA TYR A 244 -20.24 11.17 -3.94
C TYR A 244 -20.72 12.20 -2.91
N THR A 245 -21.78 11.88 -2.15
CA THR A 245 -22.30 12.75 -1.08
C THR A 245 -21.33 12.85 0.09
N VAL A 246 -20.66 11.75 0.48
CA VAL A 246 -19.61 11.79 1.50
C VAL A 246 -18.42 12.64 1.02
N ALA A 247 -18.01 12.48 -0.24
CA ALA A 247 -16.95 13.29 -0.83
C ALA A 247 -17.31 14.79 -0.91
N LEU A 248 -18.57 15.15 -1.17
CA LEU A 248 -19.00 16.56 -1.15
C LEU A 248 -19.08 17.16 0.25
N HIS A 249 -19.53 16.37 1.23
CA HIS A 249 -19.78 16.87 2.60
C HIS A 249 -18.50 17.09 3.42
N PHE A 250 -17.36 16.56 2.96
CA PHE A 250 -16.04 16.89 3.51
C PHE A 250 -15.41 18.15 2.89
N PHE A 251 -16.02 18.74 1.85
CA PHE A 251 -15.45 19.85 1.06
C PHE A 251 -16.30 21.15 1.08
N VAL A 252 -17.40 21.19 1.84
CA VAL A 252 -18.15 22.42 2.19
C VAL A 252 -18.08 22.63 3.70
#